data_AF-A0A955PVT1-F1
#
_entry.id   AF-A0A955PVT1-F1
#
_cell.length_a   1.000
_cell.length_b   1.000
_cell.length_c   1.000
_cell.angle_alpha   90.00
_cell.angle_beta   90.00
_cell.angle_gamma   90.00
#
_symmetry.space_group_name_H-M   'P 1'
#
loop_
_entity.id
_entity.type
_entity.pdbx_description
1 polymer ?
#
loop_
_entity_poly.entity_id
_entity_poly.type
_entity_poly.pdbx_seq_one_letter_code
_entity_poly.pdbx_strand_id
1 'polypeptide(L)'
;RNFKFHGIKSDEVEILDNSGEVPKTLTVYHHGRFMGDISHLTDNPSVVSAVVKGNCEVYEVSGDALMQVLNQFPTMKDIILRAFIARRQLLHKSPDFTGLRVIGSRYLAGTFRVRDFLA
;
A
#
# COMPACT_ATOMS: atom_id res chain seq x y z
N ARG A 1 3.90 4.79 -13.42
CA ARG A 1 3.43 6.11 -12.88
C ARG A 1 4.55 6.67 -11.98
N ASN A 2 4.86 7.99 -11.95
CA ASN A 2 5.89 8.50 -11.01
C ASN A 2 5.29 8.54 -9.59
N PHE A 3 5.52 7.48 -8.81
CA PHE A 3 4.99 7.35 -7.46
C PHE A 3 5.75 8.27 -6.49
N LYS A 4 5.05 8.78 -5.48
CA LYS A 4 5.59 9.69 -4.46
C LYS A 4 5.61 8.97 -3.12
N PHE A 5 6.78 8.92 -2.49
CA PHE A 5 6.97 8.35 -1.17
C PHE A 5 6.75 9.43 -0.10
N HIS A 6 6.02 9.07 0.97
CA HIS A 6 5.69 10.02 2.04
C HIS A 6 6.16 9.54 3.41
N GLY A 7 6.90 10.39 4.12
CA GLY A 7 7.25 10.22 5.54
C GLY A 7 6.39 11.12 6.42
N ILE A 8 5.87 10.62 7.54
CA ILE A 8 4.99 11.38 8.43
C ILE A 8 5.82 12.25 9.36
N LYS A 9 5.63 13.58 9.25
CA LYS A 9 6.31 14.58 10.06
C LYS A 9 5.50 14.97 11.29
N SER A 10 4.18 15.09 11.19
CA SER A 10 3.32 15.33 12.35
C SER A 10 2.00 14.58 12.22
N ASP A 11 1.32 14.41 13.36
CA ASP A 11 -0.02 13.81 13.43
C ASP A 11 -0.06 12.35 12.97
N GLU A 12 -1.23 11.93 12.51
CA GLU A 12 -1.54 10.56 12.16
C GLU A 12 -2.20 10.43 10.79
N VAL A 13 -1.94 9.28 10.16
CA VAL A 13 -2.47 8.92 8.86
C VAL A 13 -3.10 7.53 8.96
N GLU A 14 -4.37 7.43 8.63
CA GLU A 14 -5.09 6.16 8.61
C GLU A 14 -4.86 5.45 7.27
N ILE A 15 -4.56 4.16 7.34
CA ILE A 15 -4.47 3.30 6.17
C ILE A 15 -5.78 2.52 6.09
N LEU A 16 -6.52 2.75 5.01
CA LEU A 16 -7.85 2.21 4.79
C LEU A 16 -7.83 1.15 3.67
N ASP A 17 -8.61 0.10 3.88
CA ASP A 17 -9.10 -0.75 2.81
C ASP A 17 -10.43 -0.20 2.27
N ASN A 18 -10.41 0.24 1.01
CA ASN A 18 -11.58 0.77 0.30
C ASN A 18 -12.19 -0.25 -0.68
N SER A 19 -11.78 -1.51 -0.63
CA SER A 19 -12.30 -2.57 -1.53
C SER A 19 -13.60 -3.23 -1.04
N GLY A 20 -14.00 -2.97 0.20
CA GLY A 20 -15.29 -3.35 0.76
C GLY A 20 -16.39 -2.32 0.51
N GLU A 21 -17.63 -2.64 0.89
CA GLU A 21 -18.75 -1.69 0.85
C GLU A 21 -18.56 -0.54 1.85
N VAL A 22 -17.96 -0.85 3.00
CA VAL A 22 -17.62 0.12 4.03
C VAL A 22 -16.08 0.18 4.14
N PRO A 23 -15.47 1.38 4.04
CA PRO A 23 -14.05 1.56 4.29
C PRO A 23 -13.66 1.00 5.66
N LYS A 24 -12.60 0.19 5.71
CA LYS A 24 -12.08 -0.38 6.95
C LYS A 24 -10.70 0.17 7.26
N THR A 25 -10.50 0.68 8.47
CA THR A 25 -9.17 1.08 8.94
C THR A 25 -8.34 -0.16 9.23
N LEU A 26 -7.25 -0.33 8.48
CA LEU A 26 -6.31 -1.44 8.66
C LEU A 26 -5.24 -1.12 9.70
N THR A 27 -4.76 0.12 9.72
CA THR A 27 -3.76 0.59 10.68
C THR A 27 -3.70 2.12 10.70
N VAL A 28 -3.08 2.68 11.74
CA VAL A 28 -2.81 4.11 11.88
C VAL A 28 -1.30 4.31 11.99
N TYR A 29 -0.76 5.18 11.15
CA TYR A 29 0.65 5.56 11.19
C TYR A 29 0.82 6.91 11.86
N HIS A 30 1.84 7.03 12.71
CA HIS A 30 2.18 8.25 13.43
C HIS A 30 3.55 8.80 12.98
N HIS A 31 3.97 9.91 13.58
CA HIS A 31 5.30 10.50 13.40
C HIS A 31 6.44 9.48 13.29
N GLY A 32 7.33 9.68 12.33
CA GLY A 32 8.50 8.81 12.10
C GLY A 32 8.18 7.54 11.31
N ARG A 33 6.91 7.25 11.02
CA ARG A 33 6.52 6.23 10.05
C ARG A 33 6.50 6.81 8.64
N PHE A 34 6.64 5.93 7.65
CA PHE A 34 6.49 6.28 6.25
C PHE A 34 5.43 5.40 5.59
N MET A 35 4.80 5.93 4.56
CA MET A 35 3.80 5.24 3.77
C MET A 35 4.42 4.40 2.67
N GLY A 36 3.66 3.41 2.25
CA GLY A 36 3.90 2.67 1.03
C GLY A 36 4.15 1.18 1.19
N ASP A 37 4.05 0.47 0.07
CA ASP A 37 4.18 -0.97 -0.09
C ASP A 37 5.07 -1.32 -1.30
N ILE A 38 5.37 -2.60 -1.46
CA ILE A 38 6.11 -3.19 -2.58
C ILE A 38 5.55 -2.77 -3.94
N SER A 39 4.25 -2.49 -4.02
CA SER A 39 3.59 -1.96 -5.22
C SER A 39 4.30 -0.72 -5.80
N HIS A 40 4.95 0.09 -4.97
CA HIS A 40 5.69 1.27 -5.41
C HIS A 40 6.97 0.97 -6.17
N LEU A 41 7.55 -0.22 -5.95
CA LEU A 41 8.76 -0.66 -6.63
C LEU A 41 8.44 -1.54 -7.84
N THR A 42 7.25 -2.14 -7.88
CA THR A 42 6.84 -3.07 -8.94
C THR A 42 5.87 -2.46 -9.95
N ASP A 43 5.67 -1.13 -9.95
CA ASP A 43 4.68 -0.39 -10.75
C ASP A 43 3.25 -0.95 -10.67
N ASN A 44 2.92 -1.60 -9.55
CA ASN A 44 1.58 -2.10 -9.30
C ASN A 44 0.72 -1.01 -8.64
N PRO A 45 -0.61 -1.01 -8.86
CA PRO A 45 -1.49 -0.12 -8.13
C PRO A 45 -1.42 -0.37 -6.62
N SER A 46 -1.58 0.71 -5.83
CA SER A 46 -1.76 0.58 -4.39
C SER A 46 -3.09 -0.14 -4.10
N VAL A 47 -3.05 -1.07 -3.17
CA VAL A 47 -4.23 -1.85 -2.74
C VAL A 47 -4.92 -1.23 -1.51
N VAL A 48 -4.33 -0.20 -0.93
CA VAL A 48 -4.83 0.53 0.24
C VAL A 48 -4.76 2.04 -0.01
N SER A 49 -5.56 2.80 0.72
CA SER A 49 -5.56 4.27 0.69
C SER A 49 -5.00 4.83 1.99
N ALA A 50 -4.30 5.95 1.92
CA ALA A 50 -3.87 6.71 3.10
C ALA A 50 -4.74 7.97 3.22
N VAL A 51 -5.37 8.16 4.37
CA VAL A 51 -6.32 9.26 4.63
C VAL A 51 -5.94 9.97 5.92
N VAL A 52 -6.02 11.30 5.89
CA VAL A 52 -5.79 12.17 7.05
C VAL A 52 -7.14 12.73 7.51
N LYS A 53 -7.43 12.68 8.81
CA LYS A 53 -8.68 13.21 9.39
C LYS A 53 -8.59 14.67 9.88
N GLY A 54 -7.40 15.27 9.83
CA GLY A 54 -7.14 16.65 10.25
C GLY A 54 -5.94 17.25 9.52
N ASN A 55 -5.23 18.17 10.19
CA ASN A 55 -3.96 18.68 9.67
C ASN A 55 -2.87 17.64 9.88
N CYS A 56 -2.04 17.40 8.87
CA CYS A 56 -0.89 16.50 8.94
C CYS A 56 0.19 17.03 8.01
N GLU A 57 1.43 17.06 8.51
CA GLU A 57 2.60 17.37 7.69
C GLU A 57 3.31 16.09 7.27
N VAL A 58 3.68 16.01 6.00
CA VAL A 58 4.43 14.88 5.44
C VAL A 58 5.63 15.37 4.63
N TYR A 59 6.71 14.61 4.69
CA TYR A 59 7.82 14.72 3.73
C TYR A 59 7.42 13.99 2.46
N GLU A 60 7.43 14.68 1.33
CA GLU A 60 7.25 14.05 0.01
C GLU A 60 8.62 13.85 -0.66
N VAL A 61 8.83 12.64 -1.18
CA VAL A 61 10.01 12.26 -1.93
C VAL A 61 9.55 11.70 -3.28
N SER A 62 10.06 12.24 -4.38
CA SER A 62 9.75 11.70 -5.72
C SER A 62 10.31 10.29 -5.88
N GLY A 63 9.75 9.50 -6.80
CA GLY A 63 10.24 8.15 -7.10
C GLY A 63 11.71 8.15 -7.49
N ASP A 64 12.13 9.10 -8.32
CA ASP A 64 13.54 9.24 -8.75
C ASP A 64 14.48 9.54 -7.57
N ALA A 65 14.08 10.44 -6.67
CA ALA A 65 14.85 10.76 -5.47
C ALA A 65 14.90 9.56 -4.50
N LEU A 66 13.80 8.83 -4.34
CA LEU A 66 13.78 7.61 -3.55
C LEU A 66 14.76 6.58 -4.11
N MET A 67 14.78 6.38 -5.44
CA MET A 67 15.71 5.44 -6.08
C MET A 67 17.17 5.84 -5.87
N GLN A 68 17.50 7.13 -5.97
CA GLN A 68 18.84 7.63 -5.66
C GLN A 68 19.24 7.33 -4.21
N VAL A 69 18.33 7.60 -3.27
CA VAL A 69 18.53 7.34 -1.85
C VAL A 69 18.72 5.85 -1.55
N LEU A 70 17.90 4.98 -2.14
CA LEU A 70 18.02 3.53 -1.99
C LEU A 70 19.35 2.99 -2.55
N ASN A 71 19.88 3.60 -3.61
CA ASN A 71 21.15 3.21 -4.21
C ASN A 71 22.36 3.71 -3.40
N GLN A 72 22.26 4.88 -2.77
CA GLN A 72 23.35 5.48 -2.00
C GLN A 72 23.45 4.95 -0.56
N PHE A 73 22.33 4.53 0.05
CA PHE A 73 22.26 4.15 1.46
C PHE A 73 21.73 2.72 1.65
N PRO A 74 22.59 1.69 1.60
CA PRO A 74 22.19 0.28 1.68
C PRO A 74 21.37 -0.07 2.93
N THR A 75 21.72 0.50 4.09
CA THR A 75 21.00 0.28 5.35
C THR A 75 19.56 0.79 5.28
N MET A 76 19.36 1.96 4.66
CA MET A 76 18.02 2.53 4.52
C MET A 76 17.19 1.75 3.50
N LYS A 77 17.83 1.27 2.43
CA LYS A 77 17.21 0.34 1.47
C LYS A 77 16.69 -0.92 2.14
N ASP A 78 17.49 -1.57 2.98
CA ASP A 78 17.08 -2.78 3.69
C ASP A 78 15.87 -2.52 4.61
N ILE A 79 15.88 -1.41 5.37
CA ILE A 79 14.75 -1.03 6.22
C ILE A 79 13.46 -0.82 5.41
N ILE A 80 13.54 -0.06 4.31
CA ILE A 80 12.37 0.24 3.46
C ILE A 80 11.82 -1.04 2.81
N LEU A 81 12.70 -1.87 2.24
CA LEU A 81 12.30 -3.13 1.61
C LEU A 81 11.67 -4.09 2.61
N ARG A 82 12.25 -4.26 3.80
CA ARG A 82 11.66 -5.10 4.86
C ARG A 82 10.32 -4.57 5.31
N ALA A 83 10.16 -3.26 5.46
CA ALA A 83 8.88 -2.66 5.81
C ALA A 83 7.81 -2.91 4.73
N PHE A 84 8.18 -2.79 3.45
CA PHE A 84 7.27 -3.07 2.33
C PHE A 84 6.86 -4.55 2.30
N ILE A 85 7.81 -5.47 2.40
CA ILE A 85 7.50 -6.92 2.44
C ILE A 85 6.60 -7.24 3.65
N ALA A 86 6.92 -6.71 4.83
CA ALA A 86 6.12 -6.94 6.03
C ALA A 86 4.70 -6.41 5.87
N ARG A 87 4.51 -5.21 5.31
CA ARG A 87 3.17 -4.64 5.04
C ARG A 87 2.38 -5.50 4.07
N ARG A 88 2.99 -5.96 2.98
CA ARG A 88 2.33 -6.87 2.03
C ARG A 88 1.88 -8.16 2.71
N GLN A 89 2.73 -8.75 3.54
CA GLN A 89 2.41 -9.95 4.31
C GLN A 89 1.28 -9.70 5.32
N LEU A 90 1.27 -8.54 5.99
CA LEU A 90 0.22 -8.16 6.93
C LEU A 90 -1.13 -7.99 6.21
N LEU A 91 -1.15 -7.38 5.03
CA LEU A 91 -2.36 -7.27 4.22
C LEU A 91 -2.88 -8.65 3.81
N HIS A 92 -2.01 -9.54 3.32
CA HIS A 92 -2.41 -10.90 2.95
C HIS A 92 -2.95 -11.73 4.13
N LYS A 93 -2.48 -11.49 5.35
CA LYS A 93 -2.91 -12.20 6.56
C LYS A 93 -4.09 -11.54 7.27
N SER A 94 -4.42 -10.30 6.93
CA SER A 94 -5.44 -9.53 7.64
C SER A 94 -6.83 -10.06 7.30
N PRO A 95 -7.65 -10.45 8.30
CA PRO A 95 -9.04 -10.81 8.06
C PRO A 95 -9.90 -9.61 7.63
N ASP A 96 -9.42 -8.39 7.90
CA ASP A 96 -10.11 -7.16 7.54
C ASP A 96 -9.75 -6.64 6.15
N PHE A 97 -8.64 -7.14 5.57
CA PHE A 97 -8.29 -6.81 4.20
C PHE A 97 -9.04 -7.70 3.22
N THR A 98 -9.75 -7.04 2.34
CA THR A 98 -10.67 -7.64 1.40
C THR A 98 -10.06 -7.73 0.00
N GLY A 99 -9.33 -6.71 -0.42
CA GLY A 99 -8.61 -6.65 -1.68
C GLY A 99 -9.49 -6.81 -2.94
N LEU A 100 -8.83 -7.15 -4.06
CA LEU A 100 -9.51 -7.42 -5.33
C LEU A 100 -10.31 -8.72 -5.23
N ARG A 101 -11.60 -8.69 -5.59
CA ARG A 101 -12.49 -9.85 -5.58
C ARG A 101 -13.26 -9.95 -6.89
N VAL A 102 -13.47 -11.18 -7.34
CA VAL A 102 -14.39 -11.49 -8.44
C VAL A 102 -15.63 -12.14 -7.83
N ILE A 103 -16.78 -11.48 -7.96
CA ILE A 103 -18.07 -11.98 -7.48
C ILE A 103 -18.85 -12.49 -8.68
N GLY A 104 -19.19 -13.79 -8.67
CA GLY A 104 -19.96 -14.42 -9.73
C GLY A 104 -20.19 -15.90 -9.45
N SER A 105 -21.06 -16.53 -10.23
CA SER A 105 -21.34 -17.96 -10.07
C SER A 105 -20.09 -18.78 -10.39
N ARG A 106 -19.74 -19.70 -9.49
CA ARG A 106 -18.67 -20.69 -9.69
C ARG A 106 -18.94 -21.68 -10.84
N TYR A 107 -20.10 -21.60 -11.49
CA TYR A 107 -20.47 -22.44 -12.64
C TYR A 107 -20.47 -21.67 -13.97
N LEU A 108 -20.31 -20.35 -13.94
CA LEU A 108 -20.26 -19.54 -15.16
C LEU A 108 -18.82 -19.46 -15.68
N ALA A 109 -18.61 -19.93 -16.91
CA ALA A 109 -17.33 -19.79 -17.61
C ALA A 109 -16.83 -18.33 -17.65
N GLY A 110 -17.74 -17.35 -17.70
CA GLY A 110 -17.37 -15.93 -17.64
C GLY A 110 -16.67 -15.53 -16.34
N THR A 111 -17.14 -16.02 -15.19
CA THR A 111 -16.52 -15.74 -13.88
C THR A 111 -15.15 -16.38 -13.78
N PHE A 112 -14.97 -17.61 -14.31
CA PHE A 112 -13.65 -18.24 -14.40
C PHE A 112 -12.68 -17.44 -15.26
N ARG A 113 -13.09 -17.03 -16.46
CA ARG A 113 -12.23 -16.27 -17.37
C ARG A 113 -11.74 -14.96 -16.76
N VAL A 114 -12.60 -14.25 -16.04
CA VAL A 114 -12.21 -13.01 -15.34
C VAL A 114 -11.24 -13.30 -14.20
N ARG A 115 -11.49 -14.35 -13.40
CA ARG A 115 -10.57 -14.75 -12.33
C ARG A 115 -9.20 -15.16 -12.87
N ASP A 116 -9.16 -15.95 -13.94
CA ASP A 116 -7.92 -16.41 -14.56
C ASP A 116 -7.15 -15.26 -15.24
N PHE A 117 -7.85 -14.24 -15.75
CA PHE A 117 -7.20 -13.03 -16.28
C PHE A 117 -6.54 -12.17 -15.18
N LEU A 118 -7.09 -12.20 -13.96
CA LEU A 118 -6.62 -11.40 -12.83
C LEU A 118 -5.61 -12.12 -11.93
N ALA A 119 -5.35 -13.42 -12.17
CA ALA A 119 -4.40 -14.25 -11.44
C ALA A 119 -2.96 -14.02 -11.93
#